data_AF-A0A4Q9HDN0-F1
#
_entry.id   AF-A0A4Q9HDN0-F1
#
_cell.length_a   1.000
_cell.length_b   1.000
_cell.length_c   1.000
_cell.angle_alpha   90.00
_cell.angle_beta   90.00
_cell.angle_gamma   90.00
#
_symmetry.space_group_name_H-M   'P 1'
#
loop_
_entity.id
_entity.type
_entity.pdbx_description
1 polymer ?
#
loop_
_entity_poly.entity_id
_entity_poly.type
_entity_poly.pdbx_seq_one_letter_code
_entity_poly.pdbx_strand_id
1 'polypeptide(L)'
;MTQLEFIKLLEHKVTGSSPTVLIDFALDICERLQPEYTSFSENHNWGDANLLKECIEFCRVGKGTMVNHSDIKFYLDKLDPNIPDMDDFGDFDSSYALNTSCVVCELLEYLSDKDKSHIFNISTYMTHTIDFKLSEADANLTNEELENHSDLIREWEYQLKLVETA
;
A
#
# COMPACT_ATOMS: atom_id res chain seq x y z
N MET A 1 -20.34 5.16 -5.43
CA MET A 1 -19.26 5.24 -6.43
C MET A 1 -18.88 3.82 -6.80
N THR A 2 -18.82 3.51 -8.08
CA THR A 2 -18.36 2.21 -8.58
C THR A 2 -16.83 2.17 -8.67
N GLN A 3 -16.24 0.97 -8.72
CA GLN A 3 -14.80 0.81 -8.90
C GLN A 3 -14.29 1.50 -10.18
N LEU A 4 -15.03 1.38 -11.29
CA LEU A 4 -14.67 2.02 -12.56
C LEU A 4 -14.70 3.56 -12.46
N GLU A 5 -15.67 4.12 -11.74
CA GLU A 5 -15.70 5.56 -11.46
C GLU A 5 -14.51 5.99 -10.60
N PHE A 6 -14.20 5.24 -9.54
CA PHE A 6 -13.04 5.48 -8.69
C PHE A 6 -11.74 5.48 -9.49
N ILE A 7 -11.48 4.43 -10.28
CA ILE A 7 -10.25 4.30 -11.08
C ILE A 7 -10.07 5.51 -12.01
N LYS A 8 -11.12 5.92 -12.73
CA LYS A 8 -11.06 7.08 -13.63
C LYS A 8 -10.78 8.38 -12.89
N LEU A 9 -11.41 8.58 -11.73
CA LEU A 9 -11.19 9.77 -10.91
C LEU A 9 -9.78 9.80 -10.31
N LEU A 10 -9.28 8.66 -9.83
CA LEU A 10 -7.94 8.53 -9.30
C LEU A 10 -6.91 8.77 -10.41
N GLU A 11 -7.07 8.17 -11.58
CA GLU A 11 -6.20 8.37 -12.75
C GLU A 11 -6.11 9.85 -13.13
N HIS A 12 -7.26 10.54 -13.20
CA HIS A 12 -7.31 11.97 -13.47
C HIS A 12 -6.53 12.78 -12.43
N LYS A 13 -6.75 12.52 -11.14
CA LYS A 13 -6.07 13.23 -10.03
C LYS A 13 -4.57 12.93 -9.98
N VAL A 14 -4.18 11.66 -10.04
CA VAL A 14 -2.78 11.22 -10.01
C VAL A 14 -2.00 11.81 -11.19
N THR A 15 -2.60 11.86 -12.38
CA THR A 15 -1.96 12.47 -13.57
C THR A 15 -1.70 13.97 -13.37
N GLY A 16 -2.61 14.70 -12.73
CA GLY A 16 -2.48 16.13 -12.43
C GLY A 16 -1.62 16.48 -11.21
N SER A 17 -1.36 15.52 -10.32
CA SER A 17 -0.69 15.76 -9.04
C SER A 17 0.83 15.89 -9.14
N SER A 18 1.39 16.70 -8.24
CA SER A 18 2.83 16.85 -8.05
C SER A 18 3.42 15.62 -7.36
N PRO A 19 4.73 15.32 -7.53
CA PRO A 19 5.37 14.19 -6.86
C PRO A 19 5.23 14.22 -5.34
N THR A 20 5.26 15.40 -4.73
CA THR A 20 5.11 15.55 -3.28
C THR A 20 3.75 15.08 -2.78
N VAL A 21 2.67 15.41 -3.50
CA VAL A 21 1.30 14.95 -3.18
C VAL A 21 1.19 13.44 -3.33
N LEU A 22 1.82 12.88 -4.36
CA LEU A 22 1.81 11.44 -4.60
C LEU A 22 2.61 10.66 -3.54
N ILE A 23 3.72 11.23 -3.06
CA ILE A 23 4.48 10.68 -1.93
C ILE A 23 3.64 10.73 -0.64
N ASP A 24 2.92 11.83 -0.40
CA ASP A 24 2.04 11.94 0.78
C ASP A 24 0.90 10.92 0.76
N PHE A 25 0.27 10.74 -0.40
CA PHE A 25 -0.72 9.69 -0.62
C PHE A 25 -0.16 8.31 -0.31
N ALA A 26 1.02 7.99 -0.84
CA ALA A 26 1.63 6.68 -0.65
C ALA A 26 2.09 6.44 0.80
N LEU A 27 2.65 7.47 1.45
CA LEU A 27 3.06 7.41 2.86
C LEU A 27 1.87 7.18 3.78
N ASP A 28 0.73 7.85 3.55
CA ASP A 28 -0.48 7.63 4.34
C ASP A 28 -0.93 6.17 4.28
N ILE A 29 -0.98 5.58 3.08
CA ILE A 29 -1.32 4.15 2.92
C ILE A 29 -0.28 3.25 3.59
N CYS A 30 1.02 3.52 3.40
CA CYS A 30 2.08 2.75 4.06
C CYS A 30 1.93 2.77 5.59
N GLU A 31 1.68 3.95 6.17
CA GLU A 31 1.49 4.12 7.62
C GLU A 31 0.25 3.38 8.13
N ARG A 32 -0.86 3.41 7.38
CA ARG A 32 -2.09 2.72 7.72
C ARG A 32 -1.97 1.20 7.64
N LEU A 33 -1.16 0.68 6.73
CA LEU A 33 -0.93 -0.77 6.55
C LEU A 33 0.21 -1.31 7.42
N GLN A 34 1.13 -0.46 7.89
CA GLN A 34 2.27 -0.86 8.73
C GLN A 34 1.90 -1.77 9.95
N PRO A 35 0.78 -1.53 10.67
CA PRO A 35 0.38 -2.39 11.78
C PRO A 35 0.07 -3.83 11.36
N GLU A 36 -0.35 -4.06 10.11
CA GLU A 36 -0.69 -5.40 9.61
C GLU A 36 0.56 -6.28 9.55
N TYR A 37 1.65 -5.78 8.94
CA TYR A 37 2.92 -6.49 8.91
C TYR A 37 3.48 -6.71 10.32
N THR A 38 3.31 -5.73 11.22
CA THR A 38 3.76 -5.86 12.61
C THR A 38 3.05 -7.02 13.31
N SER A 39 1.73 -7.08 13.18
CA SER A 39 0.91 -8.13 13.78
C SER A 39 1.27 -9.50 13.23
N PHE A 40 1.40 -9.62 11.89
CA PHE A 40 1.88 -10.84 11.24
C PHE A 40 3.26 -11.27 11.75
N SER A 41 4.23 -10.35 11.79
CA SER A 41 5.59 -10.64 12.24
C SER A 41 5.62 -11.15 13.68
N GLU A 42 4.81 -10.57 14.56
CA GLU A 42 4.65 -11.00 15.96
C GLU A 42 3.94 -12.36 16.07
N ASN A 43 2.86 -12.57 15.34
CA ASN A 43 2.05 -13.80 15.37
C ASN A 43 2.86 -15.01 14.85
N HIS A 44 3.66 -14.82 13.80
CA HIS A 44 4.43 -15.87 13.16
C HIS A 44 5.90 -15.94 13.59
N ASN A 45 6.37 -14.97 14.39
CA ASN A 45 7.79 -14.79 14.71
C ASN A 45 8.67 -14.78 13.44
N TRP A 46 8.24 -14.01 12.43
CA TRP A 46 8.84 -14.02 11.09
C TRP A 46 9.06 -12.61 10.55
N GLY A 47 10.10 -12.42 9.74
CA GLY A 47 10.43 -11.12 9.13
C GLY A 47 10.91 -10.06 10.13
N ASP A 48 11.17 -8.86 9.62
CA ASP A 48 11.62 -7.69 10.38
C ASP A 48 10.66 -6.50 10.22
N ALA A 49 9.72 -6.37 11.15
CA ALA A 49 8.78 -5.25 11.16
C ALA A 49 9.45 -3.88 11.34
N ASN A 50 10.66 -3.81 11.91
CA ASN A 50 11.39 -2.54 12.04
C ASN A 50 11.97 -2.10 10.70
N LEU A 51 12.41 -3.05 9.85
CA LEU A 51 12.89 -2.73 8.51
C LEU A 51 11.83 -1.98 7.68
N LEU A 52 10.57 -2.40 7.73
CA LEU A 52 9.49 -1.69 7.03
C LEU A 52 9.31 -0.26 7.57
N LYS A 53 9.35 -0.07 8.90
CA LYS A 53 9.29 1.27 9.51
C LYS A 53 10.46 2.14 9.07
N GLU A 54 11.66 1.59 9.00
CA GLU A 54 12.85 2.28 8.50
C GLU A 54 12.69 2.70 7.04
N CYS A 55 12.14 1.83 6.18
CA CYS A 55 11.88 2.14 4.77
C CYS A 55 10.84 3.27 4.63
N ILE A 56 9.75 3.23 5.41
CA ILE A 56 8.73 4.28 5.40
C ILE A 56 9.35 5.63 5.85
N GLU A 57 10.17 5.62 6.91
CA GLU A 57 10.87 6.83 7.36
C GLU A 57 11.88 7.35 6.32
N PHE A 58 12.61 6.45 5.65
CA PHE A 58 13.49 6.81 4.54
C PHE A 58 12.71 7.52 3.42
N CYS A 59 11.56 6.99 3.02
CA CYS A 59 10.68 7.62 2.03
C CYS A 59 10.17 9.00 2.49
N ARG A 60 9.80 9.11 3.77
CA ARG A 60 9.34 10.37 4.38
C ARG A 60 10.42 11.44 4.39
N VAL A 61 11.64 11.12 4.81
CA VAL A 61 12.79 12.04 4.80
C VAL A 61 13.20 12.37 3.37
N GLY A 62 13.07 11.43 2.44
CA GLY A 62 13.35 11.62 1.02
C GLY A 62 12.38 12.58 0.32
N LYS A 63 11.20 12.83 0.89
CA LYS A 63 10.17 13.72 0.34
C LYS A 63 10.73 15.11 0.02
N GLY A 64 10.60 15.54 -1.23
CA GLY A 64 11.07 16.85 -1.69
C GLY A 64 12.58 16.94 -1.90
N THR A 65 13.31 15.82 -1.80
CA THR A 65 14.75 15.74 -2.10
C THR A 65 15.02 14.70 -3.18
N MET A 66 16.20 14.75 -3.78
CA MET A 66 16.65 13.69 -4.68
C MET A 66 17.22 12.55 -3.86
N VAL A 67 16.51 11.43 -3.84
CA VAL A 67 16.94 10.20 -3.16
C VAL A 67 17.92 9.46 -4.07
N ASN A 68 18.99 8.90 -3.50
CA ASN A 68 19.97 8.16 -4.26
C ASN A 68 19.45 6.76 -4.63
N HIS A 69 19.51 6.41 -5.92
CA HIS A 69 19.11 5.09 -6.43
C HIS A 69 19.82 3.93 -5.73
N SER A 70 21.07 4.10 -5.28
CA SER A 70 21.77 3.04 -4.53
C SER A 70 21.12 2.74 -3.18
N ASP A 71 20.60 3.77 -2.52
CA ASP A 71 19.96 3.64 -1.21
C ASP A 71 18.58 2.99 -1.36
N ILE A 72 17.83 3.37 -2.41
CA ILE A 72 16.57 2.71 -2.78
C ILE A 72 16.82 1.23 -3.07
N LYS A 73 17.80 0.91 -3.93
CA LYS A 73 18.14 -0.48 -4.25
C LYS A 73 18.55 -1.27 -2.99
N PHE A 74 19.32 -0.65 -2.10
CA PHE A 74 19.71 -1.29 -0.85
C PHE A 74 18.51 -1.66 0.03
N TYR A 75 17.51 -0.79 0.13
CA TYR A 75 16.28 -1.09 0.88
C TYR A 75 15.43 -2.15 0.18
N LEU A 76 15.27 -2.09 -1.15
CA LEU A 76 14.56 -3.14 -1.91
C LEU A 76 15.21 -4.51 -1.72
N ASP A 77 16.54 -4.61 -1.85
CA ASP A 77 17.28 -5.87 -1.65
C ASP A 77 17.17 -6.39 -0.20
N LYS A 78 16.97 -5.50 0.79
CA LYS A 78 16.72 -5.88 2.18
C LYS A 78 15.29 -6.31 2.44
N LEU A 79 14.32 -5.69 1.76
CA LEU A 79 12.90 -6.01 1.91
C LEU A 79 12.56 -7.35 1.28
N ASP A 80 13.19 -7.73 0.17
CA ASP A 80 12.94 -8.98 -0.56
C ASP A 80 12.81 -10.24 0.34
N PRO A 81 13.78 -10.57 1.23
CA PRO A 81 13.64 -11.71 2.13
C PRO A 81 12.61 -11.54 3.26
N ASN A 82 12.02 -10.35 3.40
CA ASN A 82 11.00 -10.00 4.37
C ASN A 82 9.60 -9.89 3.76
N ILE A 83 9.43 -10.22 2.46
CA ILE A 83 8.13 -10.32 1.82
C ILE A 83 7.60 -11.74 2.04
N PRO A 84 6.46 -11.94 2.74
CA PRO A 84 5.93 -13.28 2.98
C PRO A 84 5.30 -13.87 1.72
N ASP A 85 5.42 -15.19 1.57
CA ASP A 85 4.65 -15.97 0.61
C ASP A 85 3.38 -16.48 1.31
N MET A 86 2.21 -16.27 0.69
CA MET A 86 0.93 -16.71 1.25
C MET A 86 0.86 -18.24 1.44
N ASP A 87 1.54 -19.01 0.57
CA ASP A 87 1.54 -20.48 0.64
C ASP A 87 2.28 -21.01 1.88
N ASP A 88 3.18 -20.22 2.46
CA ASP A 88 3.97 -20.62 3.64
C ASP A 88 3.19 -20.51 4.96
N PHE A 89 2.14 -19.67 5.02
CA PHE A 89 1.40 -19.36 6.24
C PHE A 89 -0.06 -19.79 6.19
N GLY A 90 -0.73 -19.65 5.04
CA GLY A 90 -2.08 -20.15 4.82
C GLY A 90 -3.20 -19.42 5.58
N ASP A 91 -2.96 -18.18 6.02
CA ASP A 91 -3.92 -17.32 6.69
C ASP A 91 -3.98 -15.90 6.08
N PHE A 92 -4.96 -15.11 6.52
CA PHE A 92 -5.15 -13.75 6.05
C PHE A 92 -4.05 -12.78 6.50
N ASP A 93 -3.43 -13.02 7.66
CA ASP A 93 -2.32 -12.20 8.19
C ASP A 93 -1.17 -12.12 7.16
N SER A 94 -0.86 -13.24 6.51
CA SER A 94 0.15 -13.28 5.45
C SER A 94 -0.21 -12.43 4.21
N SER A 95 -1.49 -12.39 3.82
CA SER A 95 -1.99 -11.53 2.73
C SER A 95 -1.88 -10.05 3.09
N TYR A 96 -2.20 -9.68 4.33
CA TYR A 96 -2.08 -8.29 4.79
C TYR A 96 -0.60 -7.84 4.83
N ALA A 97 0.29 -8.71 5.33
CA ALA A 97 1.71 -8.45 5.38
C ALA A 97 2.35 -8.39 3.99
N LEU A 98 1.93 -9.24 3.05
CA LEU A 98 2.34 -9.18 1.65
C LEU A 98 1.96 -7.83 1.03
N ASN A 99 0.68 -7.44 1.12
CA ASN A 99 0.22 -6.15 0.60
C ASN A 99 0.96 -4.97 1.24
N THR A 100 1.21 -5.03 2.55
CA THR A 100 1.99 -4.00 3.28
C THR A 100 3.41 -3.90 2.76
N SER A 101 4.05 -5.03 2.46
CA SER A 101 5.40 -5.05 1.90
C SER A 101 5.42 -4.46 0.50
N CYS A 102 4.44 -4.84 -0.34
CA CYS A 102 4.30 -4.33 -1.69
C CYS A 102 4.10 -2.81 -1.72
N VAL A 103 3.24 -2.21 -0.87
CA VAL A 103 3.08 -0.75 -0.88
C VAL A 103 4.36 0.01 -0.55
N VAL A 104 5.20 -0.54 0.34
CA VAL A 104 6.50 0.05 0.67
C VAL A 104 7.48 -0.06 -0.50
N CYS A 105 7.53 -1.22 -1.16
CA CYS A 105 8.34 -1.43 -2.37
C CYS A 105 7.93 -0.48 -3.50
N GLU A 106 6.63 -0.37 -3.78
CA GLU A 106 6.08 0.52 -4.82
C GLU A 106 6.41 1.99 -4.53
N LEU A 107 6.39 2.42 -3.25
CA LEU A 107 6.83 3.78 -2.89
C LEU A 107 8.34 3.99 -3.11
N LEU A 108 9.17 3.00 -2.76
CA LEU A 108 10.61 3.05 -3.03
C LEU A 108 10.90 3.14 -4.54
N GLU A 109 10.18 2.36 -5.35
CA GLU A 109 10.31 2.38 -6.81
C GLU A 109 9.81 3.70 -7.41
N TYR A 110 8.67 4.22 -6.94
CA TYR A 110 8.20 5.57 -7.29
C TYR A 110 9.23 6.66 -6.97
N LEU A 111 9.95 6.52 -5.84
CA LEU A 111 11.02 7.45 -5.51
C LEU A 111 12.18 7.40 -6.49
N SER A 112 12.41 6.26 -7.12
CA SER A 112 13.46 6.00 -8.12
C SER A 112 13.10 6.57 -9.49
N ASP A 113 11.98 6.15 -10.09
CA ASP A 113 11.70 6.42 -11.51
C ASP A 113 10.56 7.42 -11.77
N LYS A 114 9.78 7.76 -10.73
CA LYS A 114 8.61 8.65 -10.81
C LYS A 114 7.47 8.11 -11.68
N ASP A 115 7.44 6.80 -11.98
CA ASP A 115 6.33 6.21 -12.72
C ASP A 115 5.06 6.19 -11.86
N LYS A 116 4.00 6.80 -12.36
CA LYS A 116 2.72 6.89 -11.65
C LYS A 116 2.00 5.54 -11.55
N SER A 117 2.42 4.53 -12.32
CA SER A 117 1.96 3.14 -12.17
C SER A 117 2.06 2.66 -10.72
N HIS A 118 3.15 3.00 -10.04
CA HIS A 118 3.38 2.67 -8.63
C HIS A 118 2.29 3.21 -7.69
N ILE A 119 1.79 4.42 -7.95
CA ILE A 119 0.72 5.01 -7.14
C ILE A 119 -0.59 4.24 -7.28
N PHE A 120 -0.89 3.75 -8.49
CA PHE A 120 -2.07 2.92 -8.74
C PHE A 120 -1.95 1.55 -8.08
N ASN A 121 -0.75 0.95 -8.08
CA ASN A 121 -0.48 -0.29 -7.37
C ASN A 121 -0.69 -0.11 -5.86
N ILE A 122 -0.18 0.98 -5.27
CA ILE A 122 -0.37 1.30 -3.85
C ILE A 122 -1.87 1.41 -3.48
N SER A 123 -2.65 2.14 -4.27
CA SER A 123 -4.12 2.23 -4.14
C SER A 123 -4.78 0.84 -4.16
N THR A 124 -4.33 0.00 -5.08
CA THR A 124 -4.84 -1.37 -5.28
C THR A 124 -4.56 -2.24 -4.07
N TYR A 125 -3.34 -2.23 -3.53
CA TYR A 125 -2.99 -3.03 -2.35
C TYR A 125 -3.75 -2.62 -1.08
N MET A 126 -4.03 -1.32 -0.90
CA MET A 126 -4.92 -0.86 0.16
C MET A 126 -6.34 -1.41 -0.01
N THR A 127 -6.87 -1.36 -1.24
CA THR A 127 -8.20 -1.90 -1.58
C THR A 127 -8.26 -3.41 -1.32
N HIS A 128 -7.27 -4.16 -1.79
CA HIS A 128 -7.17 -5.61 -1.57
C HIS A 128 -7.05 -5.96 -0.08
N THR A 129 -6.36 -5.16 0.71
CA THR A 129 -6.25 -5.40 2.16
C THR A 129 -7.61 -5.27 2.84
N ILE A 130 -8.43 -4.28 2.46
CA ILE A 130 -9.80 -4.18 2.98
C ILE A 130 -10.65 -5.36 2.49
N ASP A 131 -10.53 -5.75 1.23
CA ASP A 131 -11.27 -6.87 0.65
C ASP A 131 -10.98 -8.20 1.40
N PHE A 132 -9.70 -8.47 1.68
CA PHE A 132 -9.29 -9.61 2.50
C PHE A 132 -9.88 -9.53 3.93
N LYS A 133 -9.87 -8.36 4.56
CA LYS A 133 -10.44 -8.17 5.91
C LYS A 133 -11.95 -8.39 5.95
N LEU A 134 -12.67 -7.96 4.93
CA LEU A 134 -14.11 -8.18 4.81
C LEU A 134 -14.39 -9.67 4.62
N SER A 135 -13.60 -10.34 3.77
CA SER A 135 -13.71 -11.78 3.53
C SER A 135 -13.37 -12.62 4.77
N GLU A 136 -12.40 -12.20 5.57
CA GLU A 136 -12.07 -12.82 6.86
C GLU A 136 -13.23 -12.66 7.86
N ALA A 137 -13.83 -11.47 7.92
CA ALA A 137 -14.93 -11.17 8.84
C ALA A 137 -16.23 -11.90 8.48
N ASP A 138 -16.51 -12.10 7.19
CA ASP A 138 -17.64 -12.88 6.71
C ASP A 138 -17.30 -13.65 5.42
N ALA A 139 -17.01 -14.94 5.59
CA ALA A 139 -16.69 -15.85 4.49
C ALA A 139 -17.86 -16.12 3.51
N ASN A 140 -19.07 -15.63 3.79
CA ASN A 140 -20.22 -15.78 2.89
C ASN A 140 -20.47 -14.56 2.00
N LEU A 141 -19.72 -13.46 2.21
CA LEU A 141 -19.78 -12.29 1.35
C LEU A 141 -19.51 -12.70 -0.10
N THR A 142 -20.45 -12.40 -0.98
CA THR A 142 -20.26 -12.62 -2.41
C THR A 142 -19.36 -11.55 -3.01
N ASN A 143 -18.72 -11.84 -4.15
CA ASN A 143 -17.91 -10.84 -4.85
C ASN A 143 -18.70 -9.57 -5.19
N GLU A 144 -19.98 -9.71 -5.58
CA GLU A 144 -20.85 -8.56 -5.87
C GLU A 144 -21.09 -7.70 -4.62
N GLU A 145 -21.24 -8.32 -3.45
CA GLU A 145 -21.40 -7.61 -2.18
C GLU A 145 -20.10 -6.94 -1.73
N LEU A 146 -18.94 -7.60 -1.92
CA LEU A 146 -17.62 -7.03 -1.66
C LEU A 146 -17.37 -5.79 -2.52
N GLU A 147 -17.57 -5.89 -3.84
CA GLU A 147 -17.38 -4.78 -4.78
C GLU A 147 -18.23 -3.54 -4.47
N ASN A 148 -19.38 -3.75 -3.82
CA ASN A 148 -20.30 -2.68 -3.41
C ASN A 148 -20.24 -2.37 -1.90
N HIS A 149 -19.29 -2.97 -1.18
CA HIS A 149 -19.22 -2.84 0.28
C HIS A 149 -18.91 -1.41 0.70
N SER A 150 -19.61 -0.93 1.74
CA SER A 150 -19.50 0.47 2.17
C SER A 150 -18.09 0.87 2.61
N ASP A 151 -17.28 -0.08 3.09
CA ASP A 151 -15.90 0.20 3.51
C ASP A 151 -14.95 0.42 2.33
N LEU A 152 -15.13 -0.30 1.21
CA LEU A 152 -14.39 -0.02 -0.02
C LEU A 152 -14.77 1.34 -0.58
N ILE A 153 -16.06 1.68 -0.61
CA ILE A 153 -16.52 2.99 -1.09
C ILE A 153 -15.93 4.12 -0.22
N ARG A 154 -15.93 3.98 1.11
CA ARG A 154 -15.32 4.96 2.03
C ARG A 154 -13.82 5.10 1.79
N GLU A 155 -13.13 3.98 1.58
CA GLU A 155 -11.69 3.99 1.31
C GLU A 155 -11.39 4.70 -0.01
N TRP A 156 -12.12 4.40 -1.07
CA TRP A 156 -11.96 5.08 -2.36
C TRP A 156 -12.22 6.59 -2.25
N GLU A 157 -13.27 7.00 -1.53
CA GLU A 157 -13.54 8.43 -1.27
C GLU A 157 -12.40 9.08 -0.47
N TYR A 158 -11.82 8.36 0.48
CA TYR A 158 -10.68 8.84 1.27
C TYR A 158 -9.42 8.99 0.41
N GLN A 159 -9.08 7.98 -0.39
CA GLN A 159 -7.96 8.03 -1.32
C GLN A 159 -8.10 9.18 -2.32
N LEU A 160 -9.30 9.42 -2.86
CA LEU A 160 -9.54 10.56 -3.74
C LEU A 160 -9.30 11.91 -3.04
N LYS A 161 -9.61 12.03 -1.73
CA LYS A 161 -9.35 13.25 -0.93
C LYS A 161 -7.86 13.43 -0.63
N LEU A 162 -7.09 12.37 -0.46
CA LEU A 162 -5.64 12.48 -0.24
C LEU A 162 -4.92 13.06 -1.46
N VAL A 163 -5.43 12.78 -2.66
CA VAL A 163 -4.89 13.33 -3.92
C VAL A 163 -5.57 14.66 -4.30
N GLU A 164 -6.46 15.19 -3.45
CA GLU A 164 -6.96 16.57 -3.57
C GLU A 164 -6.00 17.55 -2.90
N THR A 165 -5.40 18.43 -3.71
CA THR A 165 -4.54 19.50 -3.21
C THR A 165 -5.31 20.45 -2.29
N ALA A 166 -4.69 20.79 -1.15
CA ALA A 166 -4.99 22.00 -0.40
C ALA A 166 -4.71 23.28 -1.22
#